data_AF-L1J7X0-F1
#
_entry.id   AF-L1J7X0-F1
#
_cell.length_a   1.000
_cell.length_b   1.000
_cell.length_c   1.000
_cell.angle_alpha   90.00
_cell.angle_beta   90.00
_cell.angle_gamma   90.00
#
_symmetry.space_group_name_H-M   'P 1'
#
loop_
_entity.id
_entity.type
_entity.pdbx_description
1 polymer ?
#
loop_
_entity_poly.entity_id
_entity_poly.type
_entity_poly.pdbx_seq_one_letter_code
_entity_poly.pdbx_strand_id
1 'polypeptide(L)'
;MTQQSTSISVDIPSTGESHTLHSELLEPSLPQGLSSQQSQQTISIDVSPNKGKTNEQAVASIAPTLQGQEVASIAPTPLGQEVASIAPKPLGQEVASIAPKPQDQEVASIAPTLQGQEVASIAPTLQGQEVASIAPTPLGQEVASIAPKPQDQEVASIAPTPLGQEVASIAPTLQGQEVASIAPTLQGQEVASIAPTPQDQEVASIAPTLQGQEVASIAPKPQGQEVASIAPKPQDQEVASIAPTLQGQEVA
;
A
#
# COMPACT_ATOMS: atom_id res chain seq x y z
N MET A 1 -24.27 17.16 13.32
CA MET A 1 -23.19 16.56 12.50
C MET A 1 -23.30 17.13 11.10
N THR A 2 -22.53 18.18 10.83
CA THR A 2 -22.39 18.73 9.47
C THR A 2 -21.11 18.14 8.92
N GLN A 3 -21.21 17.20 7.97
CA GLN A 3 -20.03 16.66 7.28
C GLN A 3 -19.52 17.74 6.33
N GLN A 4 -18.26 18.16 6.48
CA GLN A 4 -17.57 18.91 5.45
C GLN A 4 -16.63 17.94 4.73
N SER A 5 -17.06 17.49 3.55
CA SER A 5 -16.24 16.69 2.65
C SER A 5 -15.54 17.63 1.67
N THR A 6 -14.21 17.65 1.70
CA THR A 6 -13.40 18.35 0.69
C THR A 6 -12.81 17.31 -0.24
N SER A 7 -13.39 17.18 -1.43
CA SER A 7 -12.84 16.35 -2.51
C SER A 7 -11.91 17.21 -3.35
N ILE A 8 -10.65 16.79 -3.48
CA ILE A 8 -9.65 17.45 -4.33
C ILE A 8 -9.34 16.48 -5.47
N SER A 9 -9.83 16.77 -6.67
CA SER A 9 -9.42 16.10 -7.90
C SER A 9 -8.23 16.84 -8.48
N VAL A 10 -7.11 16.15 -8.69
CA VAL A 10 -5.90 16.74 -9.28
C VAL A 10 -5.63 16.08 -10.62
N ASP A 11 -5.73 16.87 -11.70
CA ASP A 11 -5.22 16.50 -13.02
C ASP A 11 -3.70 16.75 -13.03
N ILE A 12 -2.90 15.69 -13.19
CA ILE A 12 -1.46 15.82 -13.44
C ILE A 12 -1.26 15.78 -14.96
N PRO A 13 -0.81 16.88 -15.61
CA PRO A 13 -0.44 16.85 -17.02
C PRO A 13 0.77 15.92 -17.22
N SER A 14 0.82 15.26 -18.38
CA SER A 14 1.87 14.31 -18.81
C SER A 14 3.28 14.92 -18.98
N THR A 15 3.55 16.05 -18.34
CA THR A 15 4.85 16.72 -18.36
C THR A 15 5.66 16.23 -17.16
N GLY A 16 6.91 15.86 -17.39
CA GLY A 16 7.89 15.41 -16.38
C GLY A 16 8.28 16.46 -15.34
N GLU A 17 7.35 17.31 -14.90
CA GLU A 17 7.50 18.24 -13.80
C GLU A 17 6.95 17.60 -12.52
N SER A 18 7.82 17.47 -11.52
CA SER A 18 7.44 17.10 -10.16
C SER A 18 6.63 18.24 -9.55
N HIS A 19 5.31 18.22 -9.71
CA HIS A 19 4.44 19.12 -8.98
C HIS A 19 4.34 18.65 -7.53
N THR A 20 5.09 19.31 -6.64
CA THR A 20 4.82 19.25 -5.21
C THR A 20 3.48 19.96 -4.99
N LEU A 21 2.41 19.19 -4.79
CA LEU A 21 1.11 19.74 -4.41
C LEU A 21 1.25 20.36 -3.02
N HIS A 22 1.52 21.65 -2.96
CA HIS A 22 1.25 22.46 -1.78
C HIS A 22 -0.27 22.59 -1.68
N SER A 23 -0.89 21.72 -0.89
CA SER A 23 -2.23 21.98 -0.36
C SER A 23 -2.12 23.13 0.64
N GLU A 24 -2.12 24.36 0.14
CA GLU A 24 -2.49 25.51 0.96
C GLU A 24 -3.95 25.27 1.37
N LEU A 25 -4.15 24.89 2.63
CA LEU A 25 -5.47 24.84 3.25
C LEU A 25 -6.11 26.21 3.06
N LEU A 26 -7.13 26.31 2.20
CA LEU A 26 -8.11 27.37 2.34
C LEU A 26 -8.70 27.19 3.74
N GLU A 27 -8.27 28.00 4.71
CA GLU A 27 -9.02 28.16 5.95
C GLU A 27 -10.43 28.63 5.56
N PRO A 28 -11.49 27.84 5.77
CA PRO A 28 -12.81 28.37 5.62
C PRO A 28 -12.99 29.37 6.76
N SER A 29 -13.10 30.66 6.43
CA SER A 29 -13.45 31.71 7.38
C SER A 29 -14.72 31.28 8.13
N LEU A 30 -14.57 30.85 9.38
CA LEU A 30 -15.68 30.51 10.25
C LEU A 30 -16.41 31.80 10.66
N PRO A 31 -17.74 31.88 10.54
CA PRO A 31 -18.49 32.88 11.29
C PRO A 31 -18.34 32.55 12.78
N GLN A 32 -17.86 33.53 13.54
CA GLN A 32 -17.71 33.48 14.99
C GLN A 32 -19.04 33.06 15.65
N GLY A 33 -18.99 31.95 16.37
CA GLY A 33 -20.06 31.49 17.26
C GLY A 33 -20.79 30.26 16.72
N LEU A 34 -20.50 29.10 17.32
CA LEU A 34 -21.45 28.13 17.87
C LEU A 34 -20.69 26.88 18.37
N SER A 35 -20.63 26.74 19.69
CA SER A 35 -20.63 25.52 20.50
C SER A 35 -20.23 24.17 19.86
N SER A 36 -19.15 23.57 20.39
CA SER A 36 -18.82 22.13 20.45
C SER A 36 -19.68 21.18 19.60
N GLN A 37 -19.40 21.10 18.29
CA GLN A 37 -19.73 19.93 17.47
C GLN A 37 -18.45 19.52 16.75
N GLN A 38 -17.99 18.29 16.98
CA GLN A 38 -16.92 17.65 16.22
C GLN A 38 -17.27 17.72 14.72
N SER A 39 -16.52 18.53 13.98
CA SER A 39 -16.55 18.53 12.52
C SER A 39 -15.56 17.47 12.04
N GLN A 40 -16.07 16.31 11.64
CA GLN A 40 -15.30 15.34 10.87
C GLN A 40 -14.96 15.96 9.52
N GLN A 41 -13.66 16.18 9.28
CA GLN A 41 -13.14 16.66 8.00
C GLN A 41 -12.54 15.47 7.26
N THR A 42 -13.06 15.18 6.07
CA THR A 42 -12.58 14.10 5.21
C THR A 42 -11.93 14.70 3.97
N ILE A 43 -10.67 14.36 3.73
CA ILE A 43 -9.98 14.68 2.47
C ILE A 43 -9.89 13.41 1.62
N SER A 44 -10.39 13.50 0.39
CA SER A 44 -10.23 12.47 -0.63
C SER A 44 -9.47 13.03 -1.83
N ILE A 45 -8.37 12.38 -2.20
CA ILE A 45 -7.58 12.72 -3.39
C ILE A 45 -7.79 11.63 -4.43
N ASP A 46 -8.44 12.00 -5.53
CA ASP A 46 -8.49 11.23 -6.77
C ASP A 46 -7.53 11.89 -7.77
N VAL A 47 -6.54 11.12 -8.23
CA VAL A 47 -5.58 11.57 -9.25
C VAL A 47 -5.75 10.67 -10.46
N SER A 48 -6.31 11.24 -11.53
CA SER A 48 -6.50 10.59 -12.82
C SER A 48 -5.65 11.33 -13.85
N PRO A 49 -4.65 10.71 -14.52
CA PRO A 49 -3.86 11.39 -15.52
C PRO A 49 -4.64 11.57 -16.83
N ASN A 50 -4.26 12.60 -17.57
CA ASN A 50 -4.96 13.06 -18.76
C ASN A 50 -4.72 12.12 -19.97
N LYS A 51 -5.76 11.87 -20.76
CA LYS A 51 -5.77 10.95 -21.92
C LYS A 51 -5.10 11.59 -23.14
N GLY A 52 -3.80 11.86 -23.08
CA GLY A 52 -3.02 12.45 -24.16
C GLY A 52 -2.30 11.41 -25.02
N LYS A 53 -2.58 11.38 -26.33
CA LYS A 53 -1.84 10.57 -27.32
C LYS A 53 -0.56 11.29 -27.76
N THR A 54 0.59 10.99 -27.19
CA THR A 54 1.89 11.29 -27.83
C THR A 54 2.90 10.23 -27.43
N ASN A 55 3.57 9.64 -28.44
CA ASN A 55 4.66 8.66 -28.34
C ASN A 55 5.95 9.26 -27.73
N GLU A 56 5.86 9.81 -26.52
CA GLU A 56 7.03 10.12 -25.68
C GLU A 56 6.88 9.31 -24.39
N GLN A 57 8.00 8.81 -23.86
CA GLN A 57 8.13 8.07 -22.61
C GLN A 57 7.27 8.73 -21.51
N ALA A 58 6.08 8.18 -21.26
CA ALA A 58 5.11 8.81 -20.38
C ALA A 58 5.40 8.35 -18.94
N VAL A 59 5.65 9.30 -18.04
CA VAL A 59 6.01 9.04 -16.63
C VAL A 59 5.03 9.78 -15.73
N ALA A 60 4.41 9.07 -14.80
CA ALA A 60 3.52 9.63 -13.78
C ALA A 60 4.13 9.52 -12.38
N SER A 61 4.11 10.62 -11.61
CA SER A 61 4.57 10.65 -10.21
C SER A 61 3.56 11.33 -9.30
N ILE A 62 3.14 10.66 -8.23
CA ILE A 62 2.08 11.10 -7.31
C ILE A 62 2.57 10.98 -5.87
N ALA A 63 2.90 12.10 -5.22
CA ALA A 63 3.44 12.12 -3.86
C ALA A 63 2.78 13.18 -2.95
N PRO A 64 1.46 13.11 -2.69
CA PRO A 64 0.79 14.07 -1.83
C PRO A 64 1.23 13.91 -0.37
N THR A 65 1.48 15.03 0.31
CA THR A 65 1.65 15.06 1.77
C THR A 65 0.40 15.64 2.40
N LEU A 66 -0.17 14.95 3.39
CA LEU A 66 -1.36 15.41 4.12
C LEU A 66 -1.00 15.55 5.60
N GLN A 67 -1.43 16.64 6.23
CA GLN A 67 -1.19 16.93 7.64
C GLN A 67 -2.51 17.30 8.31
N GLY A 68 -2.76 16.73 9.49
CA GLY A 68 -3.91 17.03 10.37
C GLY A 68 -5.30 16.84 9.73
N GLN A 69 -6.00 15.75 10.06
CA GLN A 69 -7.44 15.52 9.87
C GLN A 69 -7.90 14.40 10.81
N GLU A 70 -9.19 14.09 10.80
CA GLU A 70 -9.72 12.85 11.37
C GLU A 70 -9.56 11.68 10.37
N VAL A 71 -9.87 11.90 9.08
CA VAL A 71 -9.86 10.84 8.05
C VAL A 71 -9.22 11.30 6.71
N ALA A 72 -8.30 10.49 6.17
CA ALA A 72 -7.68 10.69 4.86
C ALA A 72 -7.87 9.49 3.91
N SER A 73 -8.17 9.76 2.64
CA SER A 73 -8.25 8.74 1.57
C SER A 73 -7.54 9.18 0.28
N ILE A 74 -6.71 8.32 -0.29
CA ILE A 74 -5.92 8.60 -1.51
C ILE A 74 -6.02 7.40 -2.47
N ALA A 75 -6.59 7.60 -3.66
CA ALA A 75 -6.88 6.53 -4.62
C ALA A 75 -6.52 6.90 -6.08
N PRO A 76 -5.24 7.16 -6.40
CA PRO A 76 -4.80 7.50 -7.75
C PRO A 76 -4.98 6.33 -8.74
N THR A 77 -5.36 6.63 -9.99
CA THR A 77 -5.59 5.63 -11.06
C THR A 77 -4.85 6.03 -12.33
N PRO A 78 -3.51 5.85 -12.41
CA PRO A 78 -2.77 6.14 -13.64
C PRO A 78 -3.01 5.10 -14.72
N LEU A 79 -3.17 5.56 -15.97
CA LEU A 79 -3.45 4.74 -17.15
C LEU A 79 -2.44 5.02 -18.28
N GLY A 80 -1.97 3.96 -18.94
CA GLY A 80 -1.25 4.03 -20.22
C GLY A 80 0.07 4.81 -20.19
N GLN A 81 0.83 4.71 -19.10
CA GLN A 81 2.17 5.30 -19.03
C GLN A 81 3.22 4.22 -19.22
N GLU A 82 4.48 4.60 -19.35
CA GLU A 82 5.59 3.66 -19.27
C GLU A 82 5.97 3.41 -17.82
N VAL A 83 6.01 4.48 -17.00
CA VAL A 83 6.42 4.40 -15.60
C VAL A 83 5.46 5.15 -14.69
N ALA A 84 4.98 4.51 -13.62
CA ALA A 84 4.20 5.14 -12.55
C ALA A 84 4.89 5.01 -11.18
N SER A 85 4.94 6.12 -10.42
CA SER A 85 5.42 6.17 -9.04
C SER A 85 4.42 6.86 -8.12
N ILE A 86 4.05 6.23 -7.00
CA ILE A 86 3.01 6.72 -6.08
C ILE A 86 3.52 6.60 -4.64
N ALA A 87 3.77 7.73 -3.97
CA ALA A 87 4.37 7.81 -2.64
C ALA A 87 3.67 8.83 -1.73
N PRO A 88 2.41 8.61 -1.33
CA PRO A 88 1.69 9.51 -0.45
C PRO A 88 2.22 9.48 0.99
N LYS A 89 2.11 10.60 1.69
CA LYS A 89 2.57 10.78 3.08
C LYS A 89 1.56 11.52 3.97
N PRO A 90 0.50 10.85 4.46
CA PRO A 90 -0.37 11.40 5.50
C PRO A 90 0.26 11.33 6.90
N LEU A 91 0.03 12.37 7.70
CA LEU A 91 0.59 12.58 9.04
C LEU A 91 -0.51 13.02 10.03
N GLY A 92 -0.57 12.38 11.21
CA GLY A 92 -1.39 12.80 12.34
C GLY A 92 -2.89 12.79 12.06
N GLN A 93 -3.44 11.65 11.66
CA GLN A 93 -4.89 11.46 11.50
C GLN A 93 -5.36 10.31 12.37
N GLU A 94 -6.67 10.10 12.50
CA GLU A 94 -7.22 8.93 13.19
C GLU A 94 -7.26 7.74 12.22
N VAL A 95 -7.70 7.98 10.98
CA VAL A 95 -7.86 6.94 9.95
C VAL A 95 -7.22 7.36 8.61
N ALA A 96 -6.40 6.49 8.03
CA ALA A 96 -5.84 6.68 6.69
C ALA A 96 -6.06 5.47 5.77
N SER A 97 -6.50 5.73 4.53
CA SER A 97 -6.67 4.72 3.49
C SER A 97 -5.97 5.09 2.18
N ILE A 98 -5.13 4.20 1.65
CA ILE A 98 -4.38 4.37 0.40
C ILE A 98 -4.71 3.21 -0.55
N ALA A 99 -5.37 3.49 -1.68
CA ALA A 99 -5.78 2.46 -2.66
C ALA A 99 -5.47 2.84 -4.13
N PRO A 100 -4.18 2.91 -4.54
CA PRO A 100 -3.78 3.14 -5.92
C PRO A 100 -4.24 2.04 -6.88
N LYS A 101 -4.54 2.41 -8.12
CA LYS A 101 -4.94 1.51 -9.20
C LYS A 101 -4.21 1.78 -10.54
N PRO A 102 -2.89 1.55 -10.65
CA PRO A 102 -2.18 1.67 -11.93
C PRO A 102 -2.64 0.61 -12.94
N GLN A 103 -2.74 1.00 -14.22
CA GLN A 103 -3.10 0.12 -15.33
C GLN A 103 -2.22 0.37 -16.55
N ASP A 104 -1.87 -0.71 -17.26
CA ASP A 104 -1.17 -0.69 -18.56
C ASP A 104 0.13 0.14 -18.52
N GLN A 105 1.13 -0.28 -17.72
CA GLN A 105 2.45 0.37 -17.69
C GLN A 105 3.57 -0.64 -17.80
N GLU A 106 4.80 -0.21 -18.09
CA GLU A 106 5.96 -1.08 -18.05
C GLU A 106 6.42 -1.29 -16.60
N VAL A 107 6.46 -0.20 -15.82
CA VAL A 107 6.94 -0.20 -14.43
C VAL A 107 6.01 0.56 -13.51
N ALA A 108 5.61 -0.06 -12.38
CA ALA A 108 4.83 0.58 -11.33
C ALA A 108 5.49 0.45 -9.95
N SER A 109 5.58 1.57 -9.22
CA SER A 109 6.14 1.65 -7.86
C SER A 109 5.18 2.36 -6.90
N ILE A 110 4.85 1.70 -5.78
CA ILE A 110 3.94 2.20 -4.74
C ILE A 110 4.64 2.20 -3.37
N ALA A 111 4.95 3.36 -2.81
CA ALA A 111 5.70 3.51 -1.56
C ALA A 111 5.09 4.53 -0.58
N PRO A 112 3.88 4.28 -0.06
CA PRO A 112 3.23 5.18 0.91
C PRO A 112 3.93 5.13 2.27
N THR A 113 3.98 6.28 2.96
CA THR A 113 4.46 6.39 4.35
C THR A 113 3.36 6.98 5.22
N LEU A 114 2.84 6.22 6.19
CA LEU A 114 1.79 6.68 7.12
C LEU A 114 2.43 6.97 8.48
N GLN A 115 2.07 8.08 9.13
CA GLN A 115 2.65 8.44 10.43
C GLN A 115 1.58 8.87 11.44
N GLY A 116 1.58 8.25 12.63
CA GLY A 116 0.78 8.65 13.79
C GLY A 116 -0.73 8.59 13.56
N GLN A 117 -1.29 7.40 13.40
CA GLN A 117 -2.74 7.19 13.28
C GLN A 117 -3.20 6.04 14.15
N GLU A 118 -4.50 5.92 14.37
CA GLU A 118 -5.09 4.76 15.05
C GLU A 118 -5.24 3.59 14.06
N VAL A 119 -5.76 3.89 12.86
CA VAL A 119 -6.05 2.87 11.84
C VAL A 119 -5.48 3.24 10.47
N ALA A 120 -4.72 2.30 9.89
CA ALA A 120 -4.11 2.42 8.57
C ALA A 120 -4.52 1.27 7.64
N SER A 121 -4.93 1.60 6.40
CA SER A 121 -5.21 0.63 5.34
C SER A 121 -4.51 0.98 4.03
N ILE A 122 -3.80 0.01 3.45
CA ILE A 122 -3.07 0.15 2.20
C ILE A 122 -3.43 -1.02 1.27
N ALA A 123 -4.13 -0.75 0.17
CA ALA A 123 -4.68 -1.77 -0.73
C ALA A 123 -4.49 -1.41 -2.22
N PRO A 124 -3.25 -1.33 -2.72
CA PRO A 124 -2.98 -1.09 -4.13
C PRO A 124 -3.42 -2.27 -5.01
N THR A 125 -3.93 -1.99 -6.20
CA THR A 125 -4.26 -2.98 -7.24
C THR A 125 -3.51 -2.61 -8.52
N LEU A 126 -2.67 -3.49 -9.06
CA LEU A 126 -1.85 -3.21 -10.23
C LEU A 126 -2.23 -4.19 -11.34
N GLN A 127 -2.38 -3.70 -12.57
CA GLN A 127 -2.77 -4.53 -13.72
C GLN A 127 -1.88 -4.26 -14.94
N GLY A 128 -1.46 -5.32 -15.62
CA GLY A 128 -0.83 -5.28 -16.95
C GLY A 128 0.50 -4.52 -16.94
N GLN A 129 1.48 -5.02 -16.21
CA GLN A 129 2.83 -4.44 -16.18
C GLN A 129 3.92 -5.47 -16.37
N GLU A 130 5.13 -5.02 -16.69
CA GLU A 130 6.30 -5.90 -16.66
C GLU A 130 6.82 -6.03 -15.22
N VAL A 131 6.94 -4.89 -14.51
CA VAL A 131 7.53 -4.84 -13.17
C VAL A 131 6.67 -4.05 -12.18
N ALA A 132 6.31 -4.70 -11.06
CA ALA A 132 5.63 -4.08 -9.92
C ALA A 132 6.45 -4.10 -8.63
N SER A 133 6.51 -2.96 -7.94
CA SER A 133 7.12 -2.83 -6.61
C SER A 133 6.19 -2.11 -5.62
N ILE A 134 5.98 -2.69 -4.45
CA ILE A 134 5.08 -2.16 -3.41
C ILE A 134 5.76 -2.23 -2.05
N ALA A 135 6.09 -1.06 -1.48
CA ALA A 135 6.89 -0.92 -0.26
C ALA A 135 6.28 0.09 0.74
N PRO A 136 5.11 -0.20 1.33
CA PRO A 136 4.48 0.67 2.30
C PRO A 136 5.20 0.68 3.65
N THR A 137 5.22 1.84 4.31
CA THR A 137 5.88 2.05 5.61
C THR A 137 4.95 2.79 6.59
N PRO A 138 4.04 2.09 7.29
CA PRO A 138 3.25 2.70 8.37
C PRO A 138 4.05 2.75 9.68
N LEU A 139 3.99 3.90 10.37
CA LEU A 139 4.71 4.19 11.60
C LEU A 139 3.75 4.62 12.72
N GLY A 140 3.87 3.98 13.89
CA GLY A 140 3.17 4.39 15.12
C GLY A 140 1.66 4.34 15.00
N GLN A 141 1.08 3.14 14.97
CA GLN A 141 -0.39 2.96 14.91
C GLN A 141 -0.89 1.91 15.89
N GLU A 142 -2.20 1.82 16.07
CA GLU A 142 -2.82 0.68 16.78
C GLU A 142 -3.04 -0.48 15.80
N VAL A 143 -3.61 -0.19 14.62
CA VAL A 143 -3.97 -1.21 13.62
C VAL A 143 -3.49 -0.84 12.22
N ALA A 144 -2.71 -1.72 11.60
CA ALA A 144 -2.32 -1.63 10.19
C ALA A 144 -2.75 -2.84 9.36
N SER A 145 -3.35 -2.57 8.19
CA SER A 145 -3.71 -3.58 7.20
C SER A 145 -3.10 -3.25 5.82
N ILE A 146 -2.40 -4.22 5.24
CA ILE A 146 -1.71 -4.09 3.95
C ILE A 146 -2.13 -5.26 3.05
N ALA A 147 -2.88 -4.98 1.98
CA ALA A 147 -3.43 -6.00 1.07
C ALA A 147 -3.22 -5.66 -0.43
N PRO A 148 -1.98 -5.72 -0.94
CA PRO A 148 -1.68 -5.49 -2.36
C PRO A 148 -2.26 -6.58 -3.27
N LYS A 149 -2.68 -6.18 -4.48
CA LYS A 149 -3.18 -7.06 -5.53
C LYS A 149 -2.56 -6.79 -6.92
N PRO A 150 -1.28 -7.13 -7.16
CA PRO A 150 -0.72 -7.21 -8.51
C PRO A 150 -1.31 -8.36 -9.35
N GLN A 151 -1.57 -8.09 -10.62
CA GLN A 151 -2.12 -9.03 -11.61
C GLN A 151 -1.41 -8.89 -12.95
N ASP A 152 -1.20 -10.01 -13.64
CA ASP A 152 -0.67 -10.06 -15.01
C ASP A 152 0.67 -9.32 -15.14
N GLN A 153 1.71 -9.76 -14.42
CA GLN A 153 3.05 -9.16 -14.53
C GLN A 153 4.14 -10.18 -14.79
N GLU A 154 5.32 -9.74 -15.20
CA GLU A 154 6.50 -10.63 -15.25
C GLU A 154 7.10 -10.76 -13.84
N VAL A 155 7.27 -9.62 -13.16
CA VAL A 155 7.92 -9.55 -11.84
C VAL A 155 7.11 -8.71 -10.85
N ALA A 156 6.82 -9.27 -9.67
CA ALA A 156 6.23 -8.54 -8.55
C ALA A 156 7.04 -8.66 -7.25
N SER A 157 7.25 -7.52 -6.59
CA SER A 157 7.92 -7.40 -5.30
C SER A 157 7.08 -6.65 -4.27
N ILE A 158 6.84 -7.27 -3.11
CA ILE A 158 6.06 -6.73 -2.00
C ILE A 158 6.91 -6.71 -0.73
N ALA A 159 7.30 -5.53 -0.25
CA ALA A 159 8.19 -5.34 0.90
C ALA A 159 7.65 -4.31 1.92
N PRO A 160 6.51 -4.58 2.57
CA PRO A 160 5.95 -3.70 3.61
C PRO A 160 6.83 -3.69 4.87
N THR A 161 6.96 -2.51 5.49
CA THR A 161 7.75 -2.29 6.71
C THR A 161 6.96 -1.52 7.78
N PRO A 162 5.96 -2.14 8.42
CA PRO A 162 5.26 -1.54 9.56
C PRO A 162 6.14 -1.51 10.82
N LEU A 163 6.13 -0.37 11.51
CA LEU A 163 6.92 -0.13 12.73
C LEU A 163 6.04 0.37 13.87
N GLY A 164 6.21 -0.23 15.06
CA GLY A 164 5.61 0.21 16.32
C GLY A 164 4.08 0.19 16.31
N GLN A 165 3.46 -0.99 16.22
CA GLN A 165 2.00 -1.10 16.24
C GLN A 165 1.50 -2.14 17.23
N GLU A 166 0.22 -2.13 17.57
CA GLU A 166 -0.38 -3.21 18.35
C GLU A 166 -0.71 -4.40 17.46
N VAL A 167 -1.35 -4.14 16.31
CA VAL A 167 -1.79 -5.17 15.36
C VAL A 167 -1.37 -4.85 13.93
N ALA A 168 -0.63 -5.77 13.29
CA ALA A 168 -0.30 -5.70 11.86
C ALA A 168 -0.81 -6.92 11.08
N SER A 169 -1.46 -6.66 9.95
CA SER A 169 -1.92 -7.68 8.99
C SER A 169 -1.42 -7.41 7.58
N ILE A 170 -0.77 -8.41 6.98
CA ILE A 170 -0.22 -8.37 5.62
C ILE A 170 -0.77 -9.54 4.82
N ALA A 171 -1.56 -9.27 3.78
CA ALA A 171 -2.23 -10.28 2.98
C ALA A 171 -2.17 -9.96 1.47
N PRO A 172 -0.98 -10.00 0.84
CA PRO A 172 -0.86 -9.79 -0.60
C PRO A 172 -1.47 -10.96 -1.37
N THR A 173 -2.09 -10.66 -2.50
CA THR A 173 -2.53 -11.64 -3.50
C THR A 173 -1.81 -11.32 -4.81
N LEU A 174 -1.11 -12.30 -5.37
CA LEU A 174 -0.35 -12.15 -6.63
C LEU A 174 -0.92 -13.14 -7.64
N GLN A 175 -1.21 -12.69 -8.86
CA GLN A 175 -1.80 -13.54 -9.90
C GLN A 175 -1.06 -13.38 -11.23
N GLY A 176 -0.78 -14.50 -11.89
CA GLY A 176 -0.29 -14.55 -13.27
C GLY A 176 1.07 -13.87 -13.43
N GLN A 177 2.09 -14.41 -12.77
CA GLN A 177 3.44 -13.85 -12.89
C GLN A 177 4.51 -14.92 -13.09
N GLU A 178 5.67 -14.51 -13.59
CA GLU A 178 6.83 -15.40 -13.67
C GLU A 178 7.52 -15.45 -12.30
N VAL A 179 7.77 -14.29 -11.70
CA VAL A 179 8.52 -14.17 -10.44
C VAL A 179 7.79 -13.31 -9.41
N ALA A 180 7.52 -13.90 -8.24
CA ALA A 180 6.94 -13.23 -7.07
C ALA A 180 7.89 -13.22 -5.87
N SER A 181 8.07 -12.05 -5.25
CA SER A 181 8.80 -11.90 -3.98
C SER A 181 7.97 -11.15 -2.94
N ILE A 182 7.83 -11.74 -1.75
CA ILE A 182 7.10 -11.17 -0.62
C ILE A 182 8.01 -11.20 0.61
N ALA A 183 8.52 -10.03 1.01
CA ALA A 183 9.49 -9.88 2.09
C ALA A 183 9.06 -8.80 3.11
N PRO A 184 7.96 -9.03 3.86
CA PRO A 184 7.53 -8.10 4.88
C PRO A 184 8.51 -8.06 6.06
N THR A 185 8.71 -6.87 6.63
CA THR A 185 9.49 -6.69 7.87
C THR A 185 8.61 -6.04 8.94
N LEU A 186 8.26 -6.79 9.99
CA LEU A 186 7.48 -6.29 11.12
C LEU A 186 8.41 -6.00 12.31
N GLN A 187 8.32 -4.81 12.90
CA GLN A 187 9.07 -4.48 14.12
C GLN A 187 8.16 -3.89 15.21
N GLY A 188 8.34 -4.38 16.44
CA GLY A 188 7.74 -3.86 17.67
C GLY A 188 6.22 -3.93 17.65
N GLN A 189 5.66 -5.15 17.67
CA GLN A 189 4.21 -5.32 17.72
C GLN A 189 3.76 -6.32 18.77
N GLU A 190 2.48 -6.27 19.14
CA GLU A 190 1.87 -7.29 19.98
C GLU A 190 1.40 -8.46 19.11
N VAL A 191 0.68 -8.18 18.02
CA VAL A 191 0.09 -9.19 17.14
C VAL A 191 0.45 -8.95 15.67
N ALA A 192 0.98 -9.99 15.03
CA ALA A 192 1.36 -10.01 13.64
C ALA A 192 0.71 -11.16 12.86
N SER A 193 0.14 -10.85 11.69
CA SER A 193 -0.37 -11.85 10.75
C SER A 193 0.13 -11.61 9.33
N ILE A 194 0.72 -12.63 8.71
CA ILE A 194 1.20 -12.61 7.32
C ILE A 194 0.57 -13.79 6.57
N ALA A 195 -0.27 -13.49 5.58
CA ALA A 195 -1.04 -14.49 4.81
C ALA A 195 -0.97 -14.23 3.28
N PRO A 196 0.21 -14.37 2.65
CA PRO A 196 0.37 -14.20 1.22
C PRO A 196 -0.30 -15.32 0.42
N THR A 197 -0.90 -14.95 -0.71
CA THR A 197 -1.55 -15.88 -1.65
C THR A 197 -1.04 -15.64 -3.08
N PRO A 198 0.16 -16.16 -3.43
CA PRO A 198 0.64 -16.13 -4.80
C PRO A 198 0.02 -17.27 -5.64
N GLN A 199 -0.46 -16.96 -6.83
CA GLN A 199 -1.20 -17.85 -7.73
C GLN A 199 -0.59 -17.83 -9.13
N ASP A 200 -0.50 -19.00 -9.76
CA ASP A 200 -0.08 -19.17 -11.16
C ASP A 200 1.31 -18.56 -11.42
N GLN A 201 2.30 -18.95 -10.60
CA GLN A 201 3.68 -18.41 -10.64
C GLN A 201 4.68 -19.45 -11.13
N GLU A 202 5.75 -19.07 -11.84
CA GLU A 202 6.88 -19.98 -12.02
C GLU A 202 7.70 -20.07 -10.73
N VAL A 203 8.04 -18.91 -10.16
CA VAL A 203 8.86 -18.80 -8.94
C VAL A 203 8.19 -17.90 -7.92
N ALA A 204 8.07 -18.37 -6.68
CA ALA A 204 7.72 -17.51 -5.55
C ALA A 204 8.64 -17.66 -4.35
N SER A 205 9.00 -16.51 -3.77
CA SER A 205 9.75 -16.39 -2.53
C SER A 205 8.98 -15.60 -1.48
N ILE A 206 8.89 -16.17 -0.27
CA ILE A 206 8.19 -15.59 0.86
C ILE A 206 9.14 -15.60 2.06
N ALA A 207 9.70 -14.42 2.40
CA ALA A 207 10.76 -14.27 3.39
C ALA A 207 10.40 -13.20 4.44
N PRO A 208 9.39 -13.44 5.30
CA PRO A 208 9.00 -12.47 6.31
C PRO A 208 10.04 -12.39 7.43
N THR A 209 10.36 -11.18 7.88
CA THR A 209 11.19 -10.92 9.06
C THR A 209 10.32 -10.32 10.15
N LEU A 210 10.38 -10.90 11.35
CA LEU A 210 9.56 -10.48 12.48
C LEU A 210 10.46 -10.18 13.68
N GLN A 211 10.33 -9.00 14.27
CA GLN A 211 11.14 -8.59 15.41
C GLN A 211 10.27 -7.98 16.52
N GLY A 212 10.48 -8.44 17.76
CA GLY A 212 9.81 -7.91 18.96
C GLY A 212 8.30 -8.07 18.90
N GLN A 213 7.84 -9.32 18.75
CA GLN A 213 6.43 -9.69 18.63
C GLN A 213 5.99 -10.56 19.81
N GLU A 214 4.81 -10.34 20.38
CA GLU A 214 4.23 -11.29 21.35
C GLU A 214 3.61 -12.49 20.61
N VAL A 215 2.76 -12.22 19.61
CA VAL A 215 2.06 -13.25 18.84
C VAL A 215 2.29 -13.05 17.34
N ALA A 216 2.77 -14.08 16.66
CA ALA A 216 2.98 -14.09 15.22
C ALA A 216 2.32 -15.30 14.53
N SER A 217 1.64 -15.03 13.42
CA SER A 217 1.08 -16.05 12.53
C SER A 217 1.54 -15.81 11.09
N ILE A 218 2.09 -16.85 10.47
CA ILE A 218 2.55 -16.85 9.08
C ILE A 218 1.86 -18.01 8.36
N ALA A 219 0.91 -17.70 7.47
CA ALA A 219 0.10 -18.70 6.76
C ALA A 219 0.11 -18.47 5.22
N PRO A 220 1.24 -18.71 4.53
CA PRO A 220 1.30 -18.65 3.08
C PRO A 220 0.41 -19.69 2.42
N LYS A 221 -0.22 -19.31 1.31
CA LYS A 221 -1.05 -20.19 0.47
C LYS A 221 -0.66 -20.09 -1.01
N PRO A 222 0.55 -20.54 -1.40
CA PRO A 222 0.92 -20.60 -2.81
C PRO A 222 0.08 -21.64 -3.56
N GLN A 223 -0.33 -21.28 -4.77
CA GLN A 223 -1.12 -22.11 -5.68
C GLN A 223 -0.54 -22.07 -7.10
N GLY A 224 -0.49 -23.22 -7.78
CA GLY A 224 -0.06 -23.28 -9.18
C GLY A 224 1.39 -22.84 -9.41
N GLN A 225 2.31 -23.24 -8.52
CA GLN A 225 3.73 -22.88 -8.60
C GLN A 225 4.64 -24.03 -9.02
N GLU A 226 5.71 -23.73 -9.76
CA GLU A 226 6.80 -24.69 -10.04
C GLU A 226 7.85 -24.70 -8.92
N VAL A 227 8.26 -23.50 -8.47
CA VAL A 227 9.24 -23.33 -7.39
C VAL A 227 8.70 -22.40 -6.30
N ALA A 228 8.63 -22.90 -5.07
CA ALA A 228 8.20 -22.13 -3.90
C ALA A 228 9.23 -22.18 -2.76
N SER A 229 9.62 -21.02 -2.26
CA SER A 229 10.51 -20.89 -1.10
C SER A 229 9.86 -20.06 0.00
N ILE A 230 9.79 -20.62 1.21
CA ILE A 230 9.19 -19.98 2.39
C ILE A 230 10.24 -19.98 3.50
N ALA A 231 10.82 -18.81 3.78
CA ALA A 231 11.93 -18.63 4.70
C ALA A 231 11.63 -17.54 5.76
N PRO A 232 10.72 -17.79 6.70
CA PRO A 232 10.42 -16.87 7.78
C PRO A 232 11.59 -16.74 8.76
N LYS A 233 11.86 -15.51 9.20
CA LYS A 233 12.89 -15.18 10.19
C LYS A 233 12.28 -14.46 11.40
N PRO A 234 11.74 -15.22 12.37
CA PRO A 234 11.31 -14.66 13.64
C PRO A 234 12.52 -14.36 14.55
N GLN A 235 12.49 -13.20 15.20
CA GLN A 235 13.45 -12.74 16.20
C GLN A 235 12.66 -12.19 17.38
N ASP A 236 12.99 -12.64 18.59
CA ASP A 236 12.39 -12.16 19.84
C ASP A 236 10.85 -12.33 19.89
N GLN A 237 10.36 -13.58 19.72
CA GLN A 237 8.92 -13.91 19.71
C GLN A 237 8.47 -14.77 20.90
N GLU A 238 7.32 -14.45 21.49
CA GLU A 238 6.71 -15.22 22.59
C GLU A 238 5.86 -16.40 22.08
N VAL A 239 5.09 -16.20 20.99
CA VAL A 239 4.27 -17.23 20.35
C VAL A 239 4.35 -17.10 18.82
N ALA A 240 4.81 -18.14 18.13
CA ALA A 240 4.94 -18.17 16.68
C ALA A 240 4.21 -19.39 16.07
N SER A 241 3.35 -19.15 15.08
CA SER A 241 2.72 -20.18 14.26
C SER A 241 3.07 -19.98 12.79
N ILE A 242 3.56 -21.04 12.15
CA ILE A 242 3.92 -21.03 10.73
C ILE A 242 3.21 -22.22 10.09
N ALA A 243 2.23 -21.95 9.23
CA ALA A 243 1.35 -22.95 8.64
C ALA A 243 1.23 -22.73 7.11
N PRO A 244 2.29 -23.05 6.34
CA PRO A 244 2.22 -22.97 4.89
C PRO A 244 1.27 -24.05 4.35
N THR A 245 0.39 -23.67 3.44
CA THR A 245 -0.48 -24.61 2.71
C THR A 245 -0.09 -24.58 1.24
N LEU A 246 0.61 -25.62 0.78
CA LEU A 246 0.96 -25.76 -0.63
C LEU A 246 -0.16 -26.54 -1.35
N GLN A 247 -0.70 -25.96 -2.41
CA GLN A 247 -1.60 -26.67 -3.34
C GLN A 247 -0.96 -26.61 -4.75
N GLY A 248 -0.11 -27.60 -5.07
CA GLY A 248 0.66 -27.67 -6.32
C GLY A 248 1.76 -28.76 -6.27
N GLN A 249 2.45 -29.03 -7.38
CA GLN A 249 3.59 -29.96 -7.42
C GLN A 249 4.85 -29.27 -6.85
N GLU A 250 5.45 -29.90 -5.84
CA GLU A 250 6.73 -29.49 -5.24
C GLU A 250 7.88 -30.08 -6.06
N VAL A 251 8.78 -29.24 -6.57
CA VAL A 251 10.14 -29.67 -6.94
C VAL A 251 11.11 -28.98 -5.98
N ALA A 252 11.59 -29.74 -5.00
CA ALA A 252 12.65 -29.36 -4.08
C ALA A 252 14.03 -29.46 -4.75
#